data_AF-A0AAE1J1D2-F1
#
_entry.id   AF-A0AAE1J1D2-F1
#
_cell.length_a   1.000
_cell.length_b   1.000
_cell.length_c   1.000
_cell.angle_alpha   90.00
_cell.angle_beta   90.00
_cell.angle_gamma   90.00
#
_symmetry.space_group_name_H-M   'P 1'
#
loop_
_entity.id
_entity.type
_entity.pdbx_description
1 polymer ?
#
loop_
_entity_poly.entity_id
_entity_poly.type
_entity_poly.pdbx_seq_one_letter_code
_entity_poly.pdbx_strand_id
1 'polypeptide(L)'
;MAIQKLALILKNPHNDDEFLIVEQSHPPKFDHQEYDSYVDSELWDLPSAQLNSLRGESGSQSVVEVADSHLEEIDLKQFDFRLALNEIFEQIGFGAIERGVWKYCKYVQEPAFGPDLPVQTVFITGVLAAEDNDLGDICRWMSVQSCLNWLLEVKPSSKRVGPLVVVGLINDSLGSAKWKVPSAISYQEYPPGVTLIPMRSRTQKPFHTTNLVVFAPEHVPSDSGDKRFIARGDALIVDPGCLSQFHEELLKIVTTLPRRLVVFVTHHHYDHVDGLSVIQKCNPDATLLAHENTMRRIRKDDWSLSYTSVSGDEEIHIGGQTLKVIFAPGHTDGHMALLHMNTNSLIVGDHCVGQGSAALDITSGGSMTEYFKTTYKFLELSPHSLISMHGRINLWPKHMLCGYLKNRSSREANILAAIEGGARTLFDIVANVYCDVDRRAWIPASSNVRLHVDHLAQQDKLPKDFSLETFNSSLVGFVDMVGKL
;
A
#
# COMPACT_ATOMS: atom_id res chain seq x y z
N MET A 1 14.47 -16.11 -1.76
CA MET A 1 13.25 -16.94 -1.81
C MET A 1 12.10 -16.03 -2.20
N ALA A 2 11.16 -16.50 -3.01
CA ALA A 2 9.96 -15.77 -3.41
C ALA A 2 8.74 -16.66 -3.13
N ILE A 3 7.59 -16.05 -2.88
CA ILE A 3 6.31 -16.77 -2.81
C ILE A 3 5.86 -17.02 -4.25
N GLN A 4 5.58 -18.27 -4.56
CA GLN A 4 5.07 -18.68 -5.86
C GLN A 4 3.56 -18.85 -5.79
N LYS A 5 2.84 -18.30 -6.75
CA LYS A 5 1.38 -18.32 -6.82
C LYS A 5 0.92 -18.82 -8.19
N LEU A 6 -0.17 -19.57 -8.21
CA LEU A 6 -0.89 -19.92 -9.42
C LEU A 6 -2.17 -19.08 -9.49
N ALA A 7 -2.41 -18.40 -10.61
CA ALA A 7 -3.66 -17.72 -10.92
C ALA A 7 -4.33 -18.39 -12.12
N LEU A 8 -5.61 -18.72 -11.99
CA LEU A 8 -6.37 -19.42 -13.02
C LEU A 8 -7.34 -18.49 -13.74
N ILE A 9 -7.18 -18.35 -15.05
CA ILE A 9 -8.11 -17.69 -15.97
C ILE A 9 -9.02 -18.76 -16.56
N LEU A 10 -10.11 -19.06 -15.85
CA LEU A 10 -11.09 -20.02 -16.31
C LEU A 10 -12.08 -19.32 -17.25
N LYS A 11 -12.18 -19.76 -18.50
CA LYS A 11 -13.07 -19.16 -19.50
C LYS A 11 -14.48 -19.73 -19.40
N ASN A 12 -15.48 -18.89 -19.66
CA ASN A 12 -16.88 -19.33 -19.72
C ASN A 12 -17.08 -20.22 -20.97
N PRO A 13 -17.57 -21.47 -20.83
CA PRO A 13 -17.81 -22.36 -21.98
C PRO A 13 -18.93 -21.87 -22.92
N HIS A 14 -19.75 -20.92 -22.49
CA HIS A 14 -20.86 -20.36 -23.26
C HIS A 14 -20.60 -18.94 -23.78
N ASN A 15 -19.53 -18.28 -23.34
CA ASN A 15 -19.18 -16.92 -23.74
C ASN A 15 -17.66 -16.70 -23.69
N ASP A 16 -17.00 -16.68 -24.85
CA ASP A 16 -15.54 -16.57 -24.94
C ASP A 16 -14.97 -15.25 -24.42
N ASP A 17 -15.81 -14.21 -24.24
CA ASP A 17 -15.42 -12.90 -23.71
C ASP A 17 -15.42 -12.85 -22.16
N GLU A 18 -15.89 -13.92 -21.51
CA GLU A 18 -16.03 -13.99 -20.05
C GLU A 18 -15.05 -14.97 -19.40
N PHE A 19 -14.65 -14.62 -18.19
CA PHE A 19 -13.82 -15.44 -17.32
C PHE A 19 -14.36 -15.43 -15.89
N LEU A 20 -13.99 -16.46 -15.13
CA LEU A 20 -14.43 -16.62 -13.75
C LEU A 20 -13.63 -15.70 -12.84
N ILE A 21 -14.33 -14.96 -11.98
CA ILE A 21 -13.75 -14.31 -10.80
C ILE A 21 -14.47 -14.79 -9.54
N VAL A 22 -13.77 -14.68 -8.41
CA VAL A 22 -14.22 -15.24 -7.13
C VAL A 22 -14.11 -14.19 -6.04
N GLU A 23 -15.09 -14.17 -5.15
CA GLU A 23 -15.09 -13.31 -3.98
C GLU A 23 -13.94 -13.71 -3.05
N GLN A 24 -13.15 -12.72 -2.62
CA GLN A 24 -12.01 -12.93 -1.73
C GLN A 24 -12.48 -12.90 -0.28
N SER A 25 -11.95 -13.82 0.53
CA SER A 25 -12.26 -13.88 1.96
C SER A 25 -11.93 -12.58 2.67
N HIS A 26 -12.90 -12.08 3.43
CA HIS A 26 -12.69 -10.94 4.30
C HIS A 26 -11.70 -11.27 5.43
N PRO A 27 -10.87 -10.30 5.86
CA PRO A 27 -10.05 -10.47 7.05
C PRO A 27 -10.90 -10.79 8.29
N PRO A 28 -10.33 -11.46 9.31
CA PRO A 28 -11.03 -11.77 10.54
C PRO A 28 -11.46 -10.50 11.29
N LYS A 29 -12.60 -10.58 11.95
CA LYS A 29 -13.15 -9.51 12.80
C LYS A 29 -12.24 -9.24 14.00
N PHE A 30 -12.40 -8.05 14.57
CA PHE A 30 -11.64 -7.61 15.74
C PHE A 30 -12.27 -7.98 17.08
N ASP A 31 -13.51 -8.50 17.06
CA ASP A 31 -14.37 -8.68 18.23
C ASP A 31 -14.60 -7.36 18.98
N HIS A 32 -14.77 -6.27 18.23
CA HIS A 32 -14.94 -4.92 18.75
C HIS A 32 -16.04 -4.20 17.96
N GLN A 33 -17.18 -3.92 18.61
CA GLN A 33 -18.41 -3.46 17.95
C GLN A 33 -18.19 -2.25 17.03
N GLU A 34 -17.43 -1.25 17.47
CA GLU A 34 -17.15 -0.06 16.67
C GLU A 34 -16.31 -0.40 15.43
N TYR A 35 -15.26 -1.21 15.58
CA TYR A 35 -14.31 -1.50 14.51
C TYR A 35 -14.91 -2.47 13.49
N ASP A 36 -15.69 -3.44 13.98
CA ASP A 36 -16.40 -4.40 13.13
C ASP A 36 -17.60 -3.75 12.39
N SER A 37 -17.96 -2.51 12.72
CA SER A 37 -18.95 -1.73 11.96
C SER A 37 -18.38 -1.16 10.65
N TYR A 38 -17.05 -1.00 10.56
CA TYR A 38 -16.38 -0.52 9.37
C TYR A 38 -16.09 -1.67 8.40
N VAL A 39 -17.05 -1.93 7.51
CA VAL A 39 -16.97 -3.02 6.54
C VAL A 39 -16.36 -2.56 5.23
N ASP A 40 -15.29 -3.22 4.79
CA ASP A 40 -14.68 -3.04 3.47
C ASP A 40 -15.59 -3.55 2.36
N SER A 41 -15.53 -2.93 1.19
CA SER A 41 -16.28 -3.42 0.03
C SER A 41 -15.78 -4.80 -0.40
N GLU A 42 -16.69 -5.65 -0.88
CA GLU A 42 -16.36 -6.96 -1.46
C GLU A 42 -15.26 -6.83 -2.52
N LEU A 43 -14.29 -7.74 -2.46
CA LEU A 43 -13.19 -7.83 -3.40
C LEU A 43 -13.35 -9.09 -4.23
N TRP A 44 -13.30 -8.96 -5.55
CA TRP A 44 -13.41 -10.06 -6.48
C TRP A 44 -12.13 -10.15 -7.31
N ASP A 45 -11.53 -11.33 -7.43
CA ASP A 45 -10.28 -11.49 -8.17
C ASP A 45 -10.23 -12.85 -8.89
N LEU A 46 -9.16 -13.10 -9.65
CA LEU A 46 -8.95 -14.43 -10.23
C LEU A 46 -8.76 -15.48 -9.12
N PRO A 47 -9.34 -16.67 -9.25
CA PRO A 47 -9.06 -17.76 -8.33
C PRO A 47 -7.57 -18.08 -8.35
N SER A 48 -7.01 -18.30 -7.16
CA SER A 48 -5.56 -18.47 -7.02
C SER A 48 -5.16 -19.26 -5.79
N ALA A 49 -4.01 -19.92 -5.86
CA ALA A 49 -3.47 -20.76 -4.79
C ALA A 49 -1.94 -20.65 -4.73
N GLN A 50 -1.35 -21.13 -3.64
CA GLN A 50 0.10 -21.19 -3.51
C GLN A 50 0.66 -22.28 -4.45
N LEU A 51 1.72 -21.96 -5.19
CA LEU A 51 2.35 -22.88 -6.13
C LEU A 51 3.61 -23.49 -5.49
N ASN A 52 3.47 -24.68 -4.92
CA ASN A 52 4.55 -25.34 -4.20
C ASN A 52 5.55 -26.03 -5.16
N SER A 53 6.82 -26.10 -4.75
CA SER A 53 7.86 -26.79 -5.51
C SER A 53 7.86 -28.30 -5.25
N LEU A 54 8.02 -29.10 -6.31
CA LEU A 54 8.17 -30.55 -6.26
C LEU A 54 9.54 -30.90 -5.66
N ARG A 55 9.56 -31.25 -4.36
CA ARG A 55 10.80 -31.68 -3.68
C ARG A 55 11.20 -33.10 -4.10
N GLY A 56 11.83 -33.23 -5.27
CA GLY A 56 12.59 -34.44 -5.64
C GLY A 56 11.79 -35.72 -5.84
N GLU A 57 10.45 -35.69 -5.78
CA GLU A 57 9.61 -36.82 -6.18
C GLU A 57 9.48 -36.83 -7.70
N SER A 58 9.99 -37.90 -8.30
CA SER A 58 9.94 -38.13 -9.74
C SER A 58 8.51 -38.48 -10.14
N GLY A 59 7.89 -37.61 -10.96
CA GLY A 59 6.79 -37.99 -11.82
C GLY A 59 5.41 -37.48 -11.41
N SER A 60 5.11 -36.23 -11.73
CA SER A 60 3.76 -35.84 -12.16
C SER A 60 3.85 -35.30 -13.58
N GLN A 61 3.10 -35.89 -14.53
CA GLN A 61 2.93 -35.31 -15.87
C GLN A 61 2.46 -33.86 -15.71
N SER A 62 3.09 -32.91 -16.40
CA SER A 62 2.65 -31.52 -16.36
C SER A 62 1.24 -31.45 -16.93
N VAL A 63 0.27 -31.12 -16.08
CA VAL A 63 -1.13 -30.92 -16.50
C VAL A 63 -1.30 -29.63 -17.34
N VAL A 64 -0.23 -28.82 -17.41
CA VAL A 64 -0.17 -27.56 -18.15
C VAL A 64 0.59 -27.75 -19.46
N GLU A 65 -0.07 -27.44 -20.57
CA GLU A 65 0.52 -27.29 -21.89
C GLU A 65 1.25 -25.96 -21.99
N VAL A 66 2.46 -25.99 -22.53
CA VAL A 66 3.33 -24.83 -22.69
C VAL A 66 3.72 -24.77 -24.17
N ALA A 67 3.50 -23.63 -24.82
CA ALA A 67 4.00 -23.43 -26.17
C ALA A 67 5.52 -23.24 -26.14
N ASP A 68 6.24 -23.80 -27.12
CA ASP A 68 7.71 -23.84 -27.16
C ASP A 68 8.39 -22.46 -27.06
N SER A 69 7.69 -21.37 -27.40
CA SER A 69 8.18 -19.99 -27.35
C SER A 69 8.28 -19.39 -25.93
N HIS A 70 7.77 -20.06 -24.89
CA HIS A 70 7.73 -19.54 -23.51
C HIS A 70 8.61 -20.32 -22.52
N LEU A 71 9.43 -21.25 -23.01
CA LEU A 71 10.26 -22.15 -22.20
C LEU A 71 11.46 -21.47 -21.51
N GLU A 72 11.76 -20.20 -21.80
CA GLU A 72 12.98 -19.53 -21.33
C GLU A 72 12.82 -18.79 -19.98
N GLU A 73 11.59 -18.54 -19.50
CA GLU A 73 11.37 -17.70 -18.30
C GLU A 73 11.25 -18.48 -16.99
N ILE A 74 10.64 -19.67 -16.99
CA ILE A 74 10.48 -20.52 -15.81
C ILE A 74 10.46 -22.00 -16.17
N ASP A 75 11.13 -22.82 -15.36
CA ASP A 75 11.02 -24.28 -15.44
C ASP A 75 9.75 -24.75 -14.71
N LEU A 76 8.63 -24.74 -15.44
CA LEU A 76 7.31 -25.15 -14.94
C LEU A 76 7.30 -26.58 -14.38
N LYS A 77 8.27 -27.44 -14.75
CA LYS A 77 8.34 -28.83 -14.26
C LYS A 77 8.71 -28.92 -12.78
N GLN A 78 9.12 -27.82 -12.16
CA GLN A 78 9.52 -27.78 -10.75
C GLN A 78 8.35 -27.53 -9.80
N PHE A 79 7.14 -27.33 -10.31
CA PHE A 79 5.97 -26.94 -9.51
C PHE A 79 4.86 -27.98 -9.51
N ASP A 80 4.19 -28.11 -8.37
CA ASP A 80 3.00 -28.95 -8.22
C ASP A 80 1.73 -28.19 -8.63
N PHE A 81 1.50 -28.12 -9.94
CA PHE A 81 0.29 -27.51 -10.50
C PHE A 81 -0.98 -28.25 -10.10
N ARG A 82 -0.91 -29.56 -9.86
CA ARG A 82 -2.09 -30.37 -9.57
C ARG A 82 -2.64 -30.03 -8.19
N LEU A 83 -1.76 -29.93 -7.19
CA LEU A 83 -2.14 -29.49 -5.85
C LEU A 83 -2.74 -28.08 -5.87
N ALA A 84 -2.06 -27.13 -6.50
CA ALA A 84 -2.53 -25.74 -6.57
C ALA A 84 -3.87 -25.61 -7.31
N LEU A 85 -4.08 -26.35 -8.40
CA LEU A 85 -5.36 -26.39 -9.10
C LEU A 85 -6.46 -27.04 -8.24
N ASN A 86 -6.16 -28.12 -7.48
CA ASN A 86 -7.15 -28.72 -6.59
C ASN A 86 -7.60 -27.73 -5.52
N GLU A 87 -6.66 -27.00 -4.91
CA GLU A 87 -6.97 -25.93 -3.95
C GLU A 87 -7.85 -24.84 -4.58
N ILE A 88 -7.55 -24.42 -5.81
CA ILE A 88 -8.39 -23.47 -6.55
C ILE A 88 -9.80 -24.04 -6.73
N PHE A 89 -9.93 -25.27 -7.20
CA PHE A 89 -11.23 -25.89 -7.49
C PHE A 89 -12.08 -26.12 -6.23
N GLU A 90 -11.44 -26.40 -5.09
CA GLU A 90 -12.10 -26.42 -3.78
C GLU A 90 -12.64 -25.03 -3.41
N GLN A 91 -11.88 -23.95 -3.67
CA GLN A 91 -12.35 -22.58 -3.42
C GLN A 91 -13.58 -22.21 -4.25
N ILE A 92 -13.66 -22.70 -5.51
CA ILE A 92 -14.78 -22.39 -6.42
C ILE A 92 -15.92 -23.39 -6.36
N GLY A 93 -15.82 -24.45 -5.54
CA GLY A 93 -16.88 -25.43 -5.35
C GLY A 93 -17.04 -26.47 -6.47
N PHE A 94 -16.05 -26.62 -7.36
CA PHE A 94 -16.10 -27.53 -8.52
C PHE A 94 -15.50 -28.93 -8.25
N GLY A 95 -15.08 -29.26 -7.03
CA GLY A 95 -14.56 -30.59 -6.67
C GLY A 95 -13.14 -30.87 -7.17
N ALA A 96 -12.75 -32.14 -7.38
CA ALA A 96 -11.40 -32.51 -7.82
C ALA A 96 -11.20 -32.32 -9.33
N ILE A 97 -9.96 -32.03 -9.77
CA ILE A 97 -9.60 -31.93 -11.20
C ILE A 97 -9.82 -33.29 -11.88
N GLU A 98 -10.97 -33.49 -12.53
CA GLU A 98 -11.19 -34.69 -13.33
C GLU A 98 -10.92 -34.46 -14.83
N ARG A 99 -11.20 -33.27 -15.39
CA ARG A 99 -11.07 -33.01 -16.84
C ARG A 99 -10.81 -31.54 -17.17
N GLY A 100 -9.63 -31.22 -17.71
CA GLY A 100 -9.31 -29.89 -18.25
C GLY A 100 -7.95 -29.87 -18.93
N VAL A 101 -7.85 -29.14 -20.05
CA VAL A 101 -6.57 -28.80 -20.71
C VAL A 101 -6.17 -27.40 -20.23
N TRP A 102 -5.08 -27.31 -19.48
CA TRP A 102 -4.58 -26.05 -18.94
C TRP A 102 -3.44 -25.55 -19.78
N LYS A 103 -3.42 -24.27 -20.11
CA LYS A 103 -2.38 -23.65 -20.94
C LYS A 103 -1.68 -22.55 -20.18
N TYR A 104 -0.37 -22.51 -20.26
CA TYR A 104 0.41 -21.39 -19.77
C TYR A 104 0.01 -20.10 -20.49
N CYS A 105 -0.19 -19.01 -19.74
CA CYS A 105 -0.45 -17.69 -20.30
C CYS A 105 0.77 -16.79 -20.16
N LYS A 106 1.16 -16.50 -18.91
CA LYS A 106 2.26 -15.60 -18.62
C LYS A 106 2.78 -15.78 -17.20
N TYR A 107 3.91 -15.17 -16.93
CA TYR A 107 4.54 -15.13 -15.64
C TYR A 107 4.79 -13.68 -15.23
N VAL A 108 4.42 -13.35 -14.00
CA VAL A 108 4.56 -11.99 -13.47
C VAL A 108 5.35 -12.03 -12.18
N GLN A 109 6.43 -11.27 -12.13
CA GLN A 109 7.19 -11.04 -10.92
C GLN A 109 6.81 -9.68 -10.33
N GLU A 110 6.22 -9.71 -9.14
CA GLU A 110 5.94 -8.48 -8.41
C GLU A 110 7.23 -7.86 -7.84
N PRO A 111 7.28 -6.52 -7.72
CA PRO A 111 8.38 -5.83 -7.07
C PRO A 111 8.59 -6.26 -5.61
N ALA A 112 9.82 -6.10 -5.15
CA ALA A 112 10.19 -6.34 -3.75
C ALA A 112 9.83 -5.13 -2.89
N PHE A 113 8.57 -5.03 -2.44
CA PHE A 113 8.09 -3.98 -1.55
C PHE A 113 8.65 -4.07 -0.13
N GLY A 114 9.01 -5.29 0.30
CA GLY A 114 9.57 -5.59 1.62
C GLY A 114 8.60 -5.34 2.79
N PRO A 115 8.88 -5.92 3.97
CA PRO A 115 9.94 -6.90 4.20
C PRO A 115 9.53 -8.33 3.78
N ASP A 116 8.26 -8.54 3.43
CA ASP A 116 7.77 -9.80 2.89
C ASP A 116 8.49 -10.20 1.61
N LEU A 117 8.51 -11.50 1.35
CA LEU A 117 9.10 -12.04 0.13
C LEU A 117 8.38 -11.49 -1.11
N PRO A 118 9.09 -11.27 -2.21
CA PRO A 118 8.47 -11.01 -3.51
C PRO A 118 7.48 -12.11 -3.88
N VAL A 119 6.43 -11.76 -4.61
CA VAL A 119 5.43 -12.70 -5.12
C VAL A 119 5.66 -12.88 -6.60
N GLN A 120 5.62 -14.12 -7.04
CA GLN A 120 5.80 -14.53 -8.42
C GLN A 120 4.57 -15.34 -8.80
N THR A 121 3.86 -14.90 -9.82
CA THR A 121 2.57 -15.45 -10.20
C THR A 121 2.63 -16.05 -11.59
N VAL A 122 2.34 -17.34 -11.69
CA VAL A 122 2.11 -18.04 -12.95
C VAL A 122 0.63 -17.95 -13.28
N PHE A 123 0.30 -17.43 -14.46
CA PHE A 123 -1.06 -17.40 -14.99
C PHE A 123 -1.24 -18.56 -15.96
N ILE A 124 -2.32 -19.31 -15.75
CA ILE A 124 -2.76 -20.35 -16.66
C ILE A 124 -4.20 -20.10 -17.09
N THR A 125 -4.60 -20.61 -18.25
CA THR A 125 -5.98 -20.55 -18.74
C THR A 125 -6.50 -21.95 -19.07
N GLY A 126 -7.81 -22.13 -18.94
CA GLY A 126 -8.48 -23.33 -19.40
C GLY A 126 -9.97 -23.13 -19.51
N VAL A 127 -10.66 -24.17 -20.00
CA VAL A 127 -12.12 -24.22 -20.09
C VAL A 127 -12.57 -25.46 -19.33
N LEU A 128 -13.62 -25.34 -18.51
CA LEU A 128 -14.28 -26.49 -17.90
C LEU A 128 -14.97 -27.33 -18.99
N ALA A 129 -14.90 -28.65 -18.87
CA ALA A 129 -15.78 -29.52 -19.66
C ALA A 129 -17.23 -29.20 -19.29
N ALA A 130 -18.07 -28.92 -20.28
CA ALA A 130 -19.43 -28.42 -20.10
C ALA A 130 -20.30 -29.41 -19.30
N GLU A 131 -20.51 -29.10 -18.04
CA GLU A 131 -21.66 -29.54 -17.24
C GLU A 131 -22.29 -28.25 -16.68
N ASP A 132 -23.63 -28.19 -16.67
CA ASP A 132 -24.43 -27.07 -16.12
C ASP A 132 -24.10 -26.92 -14.63
N ASN A 133 -23.02 -26.23 -14.34
CA ASN A 133 -22.56 -25.99 -12.98
C ASN A 133 -23.16 -24.65 -12.55
N ASP A 134 -24.21 -24.74 -11.74
CA ASP A 134 -24.78 -23.59 -11.05
C ASP A 134 -23.66 -22.91 -10.26
N LEU A 135 -23.32 -21.69 -10.65
CA LEU A 135 -22.28 -20.92 -9.96
C LEU A 135 -22.83 -20.54 -8.59
N GLY A 136 -22.15 -20.98 -7.53
CA GLY A 136 -22.46 -20.50 -6.18
C GLY A 136 -22.30 -18.98 -6.07
N ASP A 137 -22.89 -18.39 -5.03
CA ASP A 137 -22.92 -16.93 -4.81
C ASP A 137 -21.54 -16.25 -4.80
N ILE A 138 -20.47 -17.01 -4.57
CA ILE A 138 -19.07 -16.57 -4.47
C ILE A 138 -18.32 -16.52 -5.80
N CYS A 139 -18.95 -16.95 -6.92
CA CYS A 139 -18.33 -16.99 -8.24
C CYS A 139 -19.13 -16.16 -9.26
N ARG A 140 -18.45 -15.50 -10.20
CA ARG A 140 -19.07 -14.70 -11.26
C ARG A 140 -18.33 -14.84 -12.59
N TRP A 141 -19.08 -15.00 -13.67
CA TRP A 141 -18.57 -14.76 -15.01
C TRP A 141 -18.53 -13.26 -15.28
N MET A 142 -17.36 -12.75 -15.69
CA MET A 142 -17.19 -11.34 -16.01
C MET A 142 -16.32 -11.16 -17.25
N SER A 143 -16.63 -10.13 -18.03
CA SER A 143 -15.77 -9.67 -19.13
C SER A 143 -14.75 -8.64 -18.64
N VAL A 144 -13.67 -8.46 -19.40
CA VAL A 144 -12.64 -7.44 -19.11
C VAL A 144 -13.26 -6.05 -18.97
N GLN A 145 -14.20 -5.71 -19.85
CA GLN A 145 -14.89 -4.42 -19.81
C GLN A 145 -15.73 -4.25 -18.55
N SER A 146 -16.41 -5.31 -18.10
CA SER A 146 -17.21 -5.26 -16.88
C SER A 146 -16.33 -5.06 -15.65
N CYS A 147 -15.18 -5.74 -15.58
CA CYS A 147 -14.18 -5.53 -14.53
C CYS A 147 -13.59 -4.12 -14.55
N LEU A 148 -13.30 -3.58 -15.75
CA LEU A 148 -12.82 -2.21 -15.90
C LEU A 148 -13.85 -1.19 -15.40
N ASN A 149 -15.14 -1.40 -15.69
CA ASN A 149 -16.20 -0.53 -15.19
C ASN A 149 -16.25 -0.52 -13.65
N TRP A 150 -16.07 -1.67 -12.99
CA TRP A 150 -15.99 -1.74 -11.52
C TRP A 150 -14.78 -0.98 -10.94
N LEU A 151 -13.70 -0.84 -11.71
CA LEU A 151 -12.49 -0.11 -11.30
C LEU A 151 -12.54 1.39 -11.60
N LEU A 152 -13.37 1.82 -12.56
CA LEU A 152 -13.45 3.22 -13.01
C LEU A 152 -14.71 3.96 -12.52
N GLU A 153 -15.83 3.27 -12.34
CA GLU A 153 -17.09 3.86 -11.83
C GLU A 153 -17.18 3.73 -10.31
N VAL A 154 -16.13 4.19 -9.63
CA VAL A 154 -15.97 3.92 -8.21
C VAL A 154 -16.96 4.73 -7.37
N LYS A 155 -17.83 4.02 -6.67
CA LYS A 155 -18.68 4.57 -5.60
C LYS A 155 -18.28 3.91 -4.27
N PRO A 156 -18.39 4.64 -3.14
CA PRO A 156 -18.18 4.03 -1.84
C PRO A 156 -19.06 2.79 -1.67
N SER A 157 -18.49 1.70 -1.18
CA SER A 157 -19.15 0.40 -0.97
C SER A 157 -19.50 -0.38 -2.25
N SER A 158 -19.04 0.03 -3.42
CA SER A 158 -19.12 -0.78 -4.65
C SER A 158 -18.18 -1.97 -4.59
N LYS A 159 -18.57 -3.06 -5.27
CA LYS A 159 -17.72 -4.23 -5.51
C LYS A 159 -16.41 -3.79 -6.20
N ARG A 160 -15.32 -4.44 -5.82
CA ARG A 160 -13.97 -4.11 -6.31
C ARG A 160 -13.39 -5.30 -7.07
N VAL A 161 -12.47 -4.99 -7.98
CA VAL A 161 -11.69 -5.99 -8.72
C VAL A 161 -10.27 -6.00 -8.18
N GLY A 162 -9.74 -7.19 -7.89
CA GLY A 162 -8.41 -7.39 -7.34
C GLY A 162 -7.27 -7.30 -8.37
N PRO A 163 -6.02 -7.32 -7.89
CA PRO A 163 -4.85 -7.11 -8.72
C PRO A 163 -4.58 -8.23 -9.72
N LEU A 164 -5.00 -9.49 -9.48
CA LEU A 164 -4.73 -10.57 -10.44
C LEU A 164 -5.52 -10.39 -11.74
N VAL A 165 -6.77 -9.92 -11.67
CA VAL A 165 -7.53 -9.54 -12.87
C VAL A 165 -6.86 -8.38 -13.59
N VAL A 166 -6.42 -7.35 -12.86
CA VAL A 166 -5.79 -6.17 -13.46
C VAL A 166 -4.52 -6.55 -14.20
N VAL A 167 -3.59 -7.17 -13.48
CA VAL A 167 -2.27 -7.56 -13.99
C VAL A 167 -2.38 -8.71 -14.98
N GLY A 168 -3.31 -9.64 -14.78
CA GLY A 168 -3.50 -10.83 -15.61
C GLY A 168 -4.19 -10.57 -16.94
N LEU A 169 -5.13 -9.62 -17.00
CA LEU A 169 -6.05 -9.47 -18.13
C LEU A 169 -6.23 -8.01 -18.57
N ILE A 170 -6.50 -7.08 -17.64
CA ILE A 170 -6.86 -5.70 -17.99
C ILE A 170 -5.67 -4.96 -18.60
N ASN A 171 -4.47 -5.05 -18.02
CA ASN A 171 -3.29 -4.34 -18.50
C ASN A 171 -2.86 -4.78 -19.91
N ASP A 172 -3.16 -6.02 -20.30
CA ASP A 172 -2.88 -6.52 -21.65
C ASP A 172 -3.94 -6.03 -22.67
N SER A 173 -5.13 -5.67 -22.18
CA SER A 173 -6.29 -5.26 -22.99
C SER A 173 -6.39 -3.75 -23.18
N LEU A 174 -5.99 -2.98 -22.16
CA LEU A 174 -5.77 -1.55 -22.29
C LEU A 174 -4.57 -1.36 -23.23
N GLY A 175 -4.73 -0.56 -24.28
CA GLY A 175 -3.70 -0.38 -25.31
C GLY A 175 -2.34 0.06 -24.75
N SER A 176 -1.33 0.17 -25.61
CA SER A 176 0.01 0.59 -25.18
C SER A 176 -0.04 1.97 -24.50
N ALA A 177 0.09 1.99 -23.18
CA ALA A 177 0.24 3.21 -22.39
C ALA A 177 1.23 4.19 -23.03
N LYS A 178 0.84 5.46 -23.07
CA LYS A 178 1.66 6.54 -23.64
C LYS A 178 2.98 6.69 -22.89
N TRP A 179 2.94 6.49 -21.58
CA TRP A 179 4.12 6.34 -20.75
C TRP A 179 4.34 4.87 -20.42
N LYS A 180 5.60 4.43 -20.52
CA LYS A 180 6.01 3.09 -20.08
C LYS A 180 7.13 3.24 -19.08
N VAL A 181 7.01 2.52 -17.97
CA VAL A 181 8.11 2.36 -17.03
C VAL A 181 9.31 1.76 -17.78
N PRO A 182 10.54 2.29 -17.62
CA PRO A 182 11.73 1.70 -18.22
C PRO A 182 11.84 0.20 -17.89
N SER A 183 12.14 -0.63 -18.89
CA SER A 183 12.06 -2.10 -18.78
C SER A 183 12.95 -2.73 -17.70
N ALA A 184 13.99 -2.03 -17.24
CA ALA A 184 14.87 -2.47 -16.15
C ALA A 184 14.29 -2.25 -14.74
N ILE A 185 13.16 -1.54 -14.63
CA ILE A 185 12.58 -1.10 -13.36
C ILE A 185 11.37 -1.98 -13.05
N SER A 186 11.40 -2.63 -11.89
CA SER A 186 10.27 -3.41 -11.40
C SER A 186 9.19 -2.47 -10.84
N TYR A 187 7.95 -2.66 -11.26
CA TYR A 187 6.81 -1.89 -10.79
C TYR A 187 5.56 -2.76 -10.62
N GLN A 188 4.60 -2.26 -9.88
CA GLN A 188 3.24 -2.79 -9.82
C GLN A 188 2.28 -1.69 -10.24
N GLU A 189 1.33 -2.00 -11.10
CA GLU A 189 0.23 -1.09 -11.40
C GLU A 189 -1.06 -1.65 -10.80
N TYR A 190 -1.55 -1.00 -9.75
CA TYR A 190 -2.85 -1.30 -9.18
C TYR A 190 -3.31 -0.17 -8.23
N PRO A 191 -4.54 0.34 -8.39
CA PRO A 191 -5.48 0.09 -9.49
C PRO A 191 -4.98 0.65 -10.84
N PRO A 192 -5.69 0.41 -11.96
CA PRO A 192 -5.27 0.92 -13.27
C PRO A 192 -4.95 2.42 -13.26
N GLY A 193 -3.83 2.80 -13.87
CA GLY A 193 -3.30 4.16 -13.90
C GLY A 193 -2.47 4.57 -12.68
N VAL A 194 -2.34 3.70 -11.66
CA VAL A 194 -1.55 3.96 -10.45
C VAL A 194 -0.35 3.05 -10.40
N THR A 195 0.82 3.58 -10.77
CA THR A 195 2.08 2.82 -10.81
C THR A 195 2.86 3.00 -9.51
N LEU A 196 3.25 1.90 -8.87
CA LEU A 196 4.07 1.85 -7.66
C LEU A 196 5.44 1.26 -7.99
N ILE A 197 6.50 2.00 -7.67
CA ILE A 197 7.89 1.58 -7.86
C ILE A 197 8.59 1.61 -6.50
N PRO A 198 8.95 0.46 -5.88
CA PRO A 198 9.64 0.45 -4.60
C PRO A 198 11.10 0.87 -4.77
N MET A 199 11.37 2.16 -4.54
CA MET A 199 12.70 2.75 -4.64
C MET A 199 13.48 2.50 -3.37
N ARG A 200 14.71 1.98 -3.48
CA ARG A 200 15.60 1.78 -2.34
C ARG A 200 15.92 3.13 -1.68
N SER A 201 15.67 3.25 -0.39
CA SER A 201 15.64 4.53 0.32
C SER A 201 16.26 4.45 1.72
N ARG A 202 16.34 5.58 2.44
CA ARG A 202 16.81 5.69 3.84
C ARG A 202 15.72 5.35 4.87
N THR A 203 14.85 4.41 4.55
CA THR A 203 13.75 4.00 5.45
C THR A 203 14.23 3.16 6.64
N GLN A 204 13.39 3.02 7.65
CA GLN A 204 13.65 2.20 8.82
C GLN A 204 13.37 0.71 8.56
N LYS A 205 14.12 -0.15 9.24
CA LYS A 205 13.83 -1.59 9.24
C LYS A 205 12.42 -1.85 9.79
N PRO A 206 11.70 -2.84 9.24
CA PRO A 206 12.20 -3.90 8.36
C PRO A 206 12.18 -3.55 6.87
N PHE A 207 11.70 -2.36 6.49
CA PHE A 207 11.66 -1.92 5.10
C PHE A 207 13.04 -1.55 4.57
N HIS A 208 13.17 -1.57 3.25
CA HIS A 208 14.38 -1.14 2.54
C HIS A 208 14.07 -0.22 1.36
N THR A 209 12.79 0.10 1.16
CA THR A 209 12.26 0.81 0.01
C THR A 209 11.16 1.76 0.44
N THR A 210 11.04 2.87 -0.27
CA THR A 210 9.90 3.79 -0.27
C THR A 210 9.20 3.69 -1.62
N ASN A 211 7.88 3.58 -1.65
CA ASN A 211 7.12 3.48 -2.87
C ASN A 211 7.03 4.85 -3.55
N LEU A 212 7.69 4.96 -4.70
CA LEU A 212 7.42 6.03 -5.65
C LEU A 212 6.07 5.77 -6.31
N VAL A 213 5.11 6.67 -6.17
CA VAL A 213 3.81 6.56 -6.84
C VAL A 213 3.79 7.47 -8.06
N VAL A 214 3.40 6.93 -9.21
CA VAL A 214 3.38 7.63 -10.50
C VAL A 214 1.99 7.55 -11.13
N PHE A 215 1.46 8.70 -11.52
CA PHE A 215 0.28 8.85 -12.35
C PHE A 215 0.70 9.47 -13.68
N ALA A 216 0.46 8.77 -14.79
CA ALA A 216 0.80 9.24 -16.13
C ALA A 216 -0.29 8.81 -17.15
N PRO A 217 -1.51 9.38 -17.04
CA PRO A 217 -2.65 8.99 -17.87
C PRO A 217 -2.42 9.25 -19.37
N GLU A 218 -3.04 8.44 -20.21
CA GLU A 218 -2.86 8.50 -21.68
C GLU A 218 -3.49 9.76 -22.30
N HIS A 219 -4.67 10.15 -21.81
CA HIS A 219 -5.46 11.26 -22.33
C HIS A 219 -5.22 12.53 -21.51
N VAL A 220 -4.74 13.58 -22.16
CA VAL A 220 -4.76 14.94 -21.63
C VAL A 220 -5.86 15.69 -22.40
N PRO A 221 -7.09 15.81 -21.84
CA PRO A 221 -8.12 16.62 -22.48
C PRO A 221 -7.63 18.07 -22.65
N SER A 222 -8.08 18.74 -23.71
CA SER A 222 -7.76 20.15 -23.93
C SER A 222 -8.14 20.99 -22.72
N ASP A 223 -7.21 21.86 -22.30
CA ASP A 223 -7.24 22.66 -21.08
C ASP A 223 -8.55 23.46 -20.95
N SER A 224 -9.53 22.91 -20.23
CA SER A 224 -10.62 23.73 -19.70
C SER A 224 -10.04 24.47 -18.51
N GLY A 225 -9.77 25.77 -18.65
CA GLY A 225 -9.10 26.63 -17.66
C GLY A 225 -9.84 26.83 -16.34
N ASP A 226 -10.44 25.78 -15.79
CA ASP A 226 -11.11 25.71 -14.51
C ASP A 226 -10.13 25.98 -13.36
N LYS A 227 -10.31 27.13 -12.74
CA LYS A 227 -9.44 27.66 -11.68
C LYS A 227 -9.63 26.95 -10.34
N ARG A 228 -10.50 25.94 -10.23
CA ARG A 228 -10.71 25.20 -8.97
C ARG A 228 -9.51 24.37 -8.52
N PHE A 229 -8.65 23.95 -9.45
CA PHE A 229 -7.51 23.09 -9.14
C PHE A 229 -6.30 23.92 -8.73
N ILE A 230 -5.64 23.53 -7.64
CA ILE A 230 -4.44 24.21 -7.14
C ILE A 230 -3.23 23.98 -8.05
N ALA A 231 -3.20 22.85 -8.76
CA ALA A 231 -2.16 22.49 -9.70
C ALA A 231 -2.71 21.63 -10.84
N ARG A 232 -2.03 21.71 -11.99
CA ARG A 232 -2.40 20.99 -13.22
C ARG A 232 -1.15 20.45 -13.91
N GLY A 233 -1.15 19.16 -14.19
CA GLY A 233 -0.06 18.47 -14.88
C GLY A 233 -0.54 17.41 -15.85
N ASP A 234 0.41 16.89 -16.62
CA ASP A 234 0.23 15.73 -17.48
C ASP A 234 0.66 14.44 -16.77
N ALA A 235 1.46 14.57 -15.70
CA ALA A 235 1.86 13.48 -14.82
C ALA A 235 2.06 13.98 -13.39
N LEU A 236 1.97 13.05 -12.43
CA LEU A 236 2.25 13.28 -11.01
C LEU A 236 3.21 12.21 -10.50
N ILE A 237 4.22 12.64 -9.75
CA ILE A 237 5.04 11.78 -8.90
C ILE A 237 4.75 12.10 -7.43
N VAL A 238 4.65 11.08 -6.59
CA VAL A 238 4.56 11.20 -5.14
C VAL A 238 5.78 10.58 -4.46
N ASP A 239 6.40 11.33 -3.54
CA ASP A 239 7.53 10.91 -2.69
C ASP A 239 8.73 10.31 -3.46
N PRO A 240 9.51 11.14 -4.18
CA PRO A 240 10.66 10.70 -4.97
C PRO A 240 11.89 10.26 -4.15
N GLY A 241 11.73 9.92 -2.88
CA GLY A 241 12.84 9.58 -2.01
C GLY A 241 13.53 8.27 -2.40
N CYS A 242 14.85 8.34 -2.57
CA CYS A 242 15.69 7.20 -2.89
C CYS A 242 17.13 7.46 -2.44
N LEU A 243 17.93 6.41 -2.24
CA LEU A 243 19.36 6.56 -1.97
C LEU A 243 20.06 7.13 -3.20
N SER A 244 21.15 7.87 -2.98
CA SER A 244 21.94 8.51 -4.04
C SER A 244 22.39 7.55 -5.16
N GLN A 245 22.67 6.30 -4.82
CA GLN A 245 23.04 5.25 -5.78
C GLN A 245 21.92 4.86 -6.76
N PHE A 246 20.66 5.23 -6.48
CA PHE A 246 19.49 5.01 -7.35
C PHE A 246 19.01 6.30 -8.03
N HIS A 247 19.76 7.40 -7.94
CA HIS A 247 19.40 8.64 -8.64
C HIS A 247 19.35 8.48 -10.16
N GLU A 248 20.19 7.63 -10.76
CA GLU A 248 20.12 7.34 -12.20
C GLU A 248 18.83 6.60 -12.59
N GLU A 249 18.34 5.72 -11.72
CA GLU A 249 17.07 5.03 -11.92
C GLU A 249 15.90 6.01 -11.87
N LEU A 250 15.87 6.87 -10.84
CA LEU A 250 14.89 7.95 -10.74
C LEU A 250 14.96 8.90 -11.94
N LEU A 251 16.17 9.27 -12.39
CA LEU A 251 16.34 10.11 -13.58
C LEU A 251 15.73 9.47 -14.83
N LYS A 252 15.92 8.16 -15.05
CA LYS A 252 15.31 7.43 -16.17
C LYS A 252 13.79 7.45 -16.09
N ILE A 253 13.21 7.27 -14.90
CA ILE A 253 11.77 7.39 -14.70
C ILE A 253 11.30 8.80 -15.08
N VAL A 254 11.89 9.84 -14.46
CA VAL A 254 11.42 11.22 -14.60
C VAL A 254 11.58 11.75 -16.03
N THR A 255 12.66 11.41 -16.72
CA THR A 255 12.91 11.86 -18.10
C THR A 255 12.01 11.21 -19.15
N THR A 256 11.36 10.09 -18.82
CA THR A 256 10.34 9.48 -19.68
C THR A 256 8.94 10.02 -19.44
N LEU A 257 8.72 10.75 -18.34
CA LEU A 257 7.42 11.35 -18.03
C LEU A 257 7.15 12.61 -18.87
N PRO A 258 5.87 12.96 -19.07
CA PRO A 258 5.48 14.25 -19.60
C PRO A 258 6.13 15.43 -18.87
N ARG A 259 6.49 16.49 -19.62
CA ARG A 259 7.21 17.65 -19.06
C ARG A 259 6.44 18.41 -17.98
N ARG A 260 5.12 18.57 -18.12
CA ARG A 260 4.26 19.23 -17.12
C ARG A 260 4.07 18.30 -15.92
N LEU A 261 5.13 18.13 -15.15
CA LEU A 261 5.18 17.24 -14.00
C LEU A 261 4.76 17.99 -12.74
N VAL A 262 3.80 17.41 -12.03
CA VAL A 262 3.53 17.76 -10.63
C VAL A 262 4.31 16.79 -9.75
N VAL A 263 4.93 17.30 -8.69
CA VAL A 263 5.56 16.51 -7.65
C VAL A 263 4.80 16.79 -6.36
N PHE A 264 4.38 15.75 -5.67
CA PHE A 264 3.77 15.86 -4.36
C PHE A 264 4.64 15.15 -3.33
N VAL A 265 4.86 15.79 -2.18
CA VAL A 265 5.53 15.14 -1.06
C VAL A 265 4.58 15.04 0.12
N THR A 266 4.44 13.84 0.67
CA THR A 266 3.55 13.58 1.81
C THR A 266 4.09 14.24 3.07
N HIS A 267 5.40 14.16 3.31
CA HIS A 267 6.10 14.79 4.42
C HIS A 267 7.61 14.89 4.16
N HIS A 268 8.37 15.44 5.13
CA HIS A 268 9.77 15.86 4.94
C HIS A 268 10.83 14.80 5.25
N HIS A 269 10.46 13.57 5.66
CA HIS A 269 11.47 12.56 5.98
C HIS A 269 12.29 12.21 4.73
N TYR A 270 13.57 11.91 4.96
CA TYR A 270 14.58 11.81 3.91
C TYR A 270 14.20 10.79 2.83
N ASP A 271 13.69 9.65 3.25
CA ASP A 271 13.25 8.58 2.37
C ASP A 271 12.03 8.90 1.51
N HIS A 272 11.44 10.10 1.64
CA HIS A 272 10.39 10.64 0.76
C HIS A 272 10.89 11.78 -0.14
N VAL A 273 11.92 12.52 0.28
CA VAL A 273 12.33 13.78 -0.37
C VAL A 273 13.71 13.76 -1.02
N ASP A 274 14.55 12.77 -0.75
CA ASP A 274 15.95 12.76 -1.21
C ASP A 274 16.14 12.85 -2.73
N GLY A 275 15.19 12.32 -3.52
CA GLY A 275 15.24 12.41 -4.97
C GLY A 275 14.69 13.71 -5.55
N LEU A 276 14.19 14.65 -4.73
CA LEU A 276 13.76 15.98 -5.22
C LEU A 276 14.89 16.70 -5.97
N SER A 277 16.13 16.55 -5.52
CA SER A 277 17.29 17.16 -6.17
C SER A 277 17.53 16.65 -7.59
N VAL A 278 17.12 15.40 -7.90
CA VAL A 278 17.17 14.82 -9.25
C VAL A 278 16.10 15.47 -10.12
N ILE A 279 14.86 15.54 -9.62
CA ILE A 279 13.75 16.13 -10.37
C ILE A 279 14.02 17.60 -10.66
N GLN A 280 14.46 18.37 -9.67
CA GLN A 280 14.79 19.79 -9.84
C GLN A 280 15.83 20.02 -10.97
N LYS A 281 16.82 19.13 -11.07
CA LYS A 281 17.89 19.25 -12.08
C LYS A 281 17.42 18.87 -13.48
N CYS A 282 16.63 17.80 -13.62
CA CYS A 282 16.22 17.29 -14.93
C CYS A 282 14.89 17.88 -15.44
N ASN A 283 14.04 18.39 -14.55
CA ASN A 283 12.79 19.05 -14.84
C ASN A 283 12.58 20.29 -13.95
N PRO A 284 13.28 21.41 -14.23
CA PRO A 284 13.17 22.63 -13.43
C PRO A 284 11.80 23.32 -13.52
N ASP A 285 10.95 22.92 -14.46
CA ASP A 285 9.58 23.42 -14.61
C ASP A 285 8.56 22.62 -13.79
N ALA A 286 9.00 21.58 -13.07
CA ALA A 286 8.12 20.77 -12.23
C ALA A 286 7.51 21.59 -11.09
N THR A 287 6.21 21.38 -10.83
CA THR A 287 5.50 22.04 -9.73
C THR A 287 5.54 21.16 -8.49
N LEU A 288 6.27 21.59 -7.45
CA LEU A 288 6.27 20.92 -6.15
C LEU A 288 5.07 21.37 -5.30
N LEU A 289 4.32 20.41 -4.78
CA LEU A 289 3.23 20.56 -3.82
C LEU A 289 3.60 19.89 -2.50
N ALA A 290 3.45 20.64 -1.42
CA ALA A 290 3.79 20.19 -0.08
C ALA A 290 3.10 21.05 0.97
N HIS A 291 2.92 20.52 2.18
CA HIS A 291 2.52 21.33 3.32
C HIS A 291 3.64 22.30 3.73
N GLU A 292 3.29 23.48 4.26
CA GLU A 292 4.27 24.49 4.65
C GLU A 292 5.26 23.98 5.72
N ASN A 293 4.77 23.26 6.73
CA ASN A 293 5.63 22.65 7.76
C ASN A 293 6.59 21.60 7.21
N THR A 294 6.17 20.89 6.16
CA THR A 294 7.03 19.93 5.44
C THR A 294 8.13 20.68 4.70
N MET A 295 7.78 21.73 3.94
CA MET A 295 8.75 22.53 3.20
C MET A 295 9.78 23.24 4.07
N ARG A 296 9.40 23.70 5.27
CA ARG A 296 10.35 24.31 6.23
C ARG A 296 11.46 23.35 6.68
N ARG A 297 11.26 22.04 6.54
CA ARG A 297 12.19 20.98 6.95
C ARG A 297 12.93 20.31 5.79
N ILE A 298 12.51 20.57 4.54
CA ILE A 298 13.23 20.15 3.33
C ILE A 298 14.45 21.06 3.14
N ARG A 299 15.62 20.47 2.83
CA ARG A 299 16.85 21.24 2.67
C ARG A 299 16.84 21.97 1.33
N LYS A 300 17.48 23.14 1.28
CA LYS A 300 17.64 23.90 0.03
C LYS A 300 18.40 23.15 -1.07
N ASP A 301 19.29 22.23 -0.67
CA ASP A 301 20.03 21.38 -1.62
C ASP A 301 19.11 20.32 -2.25
N ASP A 302 18.03 19.94 -1.57
CA ASP A 302 17.02 18.99 -2.06
C ASP A 302 16.02 19.72 -2.97
N TRP A 303 15.54 20.90 -2.55
CA TRP A 303 14.69 21.78 -3.35
C TRP A 303 14.90 23.25 -3.02
N SER A 304 15.27 24.06 -4.02
CA SER A 304 15.49 25.51 -3.93
C SER A 304 14.60 26.32 -4.86
N LEU A 305 13.85 25.67 -5.75
CA LEU A 305 12.87 26.33 -6.61
C LEU A 305 11.61 26.73 -5.82
N SER A 306 10.72 27.48 -6.47
CA SER A 306 9.40 27.76 -5.91
C SER A 306 8.60 26.47 -5.67
N TYR A 307 7.68 26.52 -4.71
CA TYR A 307 6.73 25.46 -4.43
C TYR A 307 5.34 26.08 -4.22
N THR A 308 4.31 25.25 -4.30
CA THR A 308 2.94 25.62 -4.00
C THR A 308 2.53 24.93 -2.70
N SER A 309 2.24 25.73 -1.67
CA SER A 309 1.78 25.20 -0.38
C SER A 309 0.37 24.64 -0.51
N VAL A 310 0.13 23.47 0.08
CA VAL A 310 -1.20 22.87 0.22
C VAL A 310 -1.56 22.72 1.70
N SER A 311 -2.85 22.80 2.01
CA SER A 311 -3.39 22.85 3.38
C SER A 311 -4.44 21.78 3.67
N GLY A 312 -4.87 21.04 2.65
CA GLY A 312 -5.97 20.08 2.73
C GLY A 312 -7.22 20.67 2.07
N ASP A 313 -7.97 19.81 1.39
CA ASP A 313 -9.17 20.11 0.59
C ASP A 313 -8.95 20.68 -0.81
N GLU A 314 -7.71 20.98 -1.21
CA GLU A 314 -7.42 21.33 -2.59
C GLU A 314 -7.54 20.12 -3.53
N GLU A 315 -7.77 20.38 -4.82
CA GLU A 315 -7.78 19.37 -5.87
C GLU A 315 -6.63 19.60 -6.86
N ILE A 316 -5.98 18.50 -7.27
CA ILE A 316 -4.93 18.46 -8.29
C ILE A 316 -5.51 17.76 -9.52
N HIS A 317 -5.29 18.33 -10.71
CA HIS A 317 -5.74 17.73 -11.96
C HIS A 317 -4.58 17.18 -12.78
N ILE A 318 -4.58 15.88 -13.05
CA ILE A 318 -3.53 15.17 -13.78
C ILE A 318 -4.16 14.45 -14.96
N GLY A 319 -3.93 14.95 -16.18
CA GLY A 319 -4.44 14.36 -17.43
C GLY A 319 -5.87 13.79 -17.34
N GLY A 320 -6.85 14.62 -16.99
CA GLY A 320 -8.25 14.22 -16.90
C GLY A 320 -8.67 13.57 -15.58
N GLN A 321 -7.73 13.18 -14.72
CA GLN A 321 -7.99 12.60 -13.41
C GLN A 321 -7.89 13.67 -12.31
N THR A 322 -8.65 13.49 -11.23
CA THR A 322 -8.63 14.38 -10.07
C THR A 322 -8.09 13.66 -8.84
N LEU A 323 -7.12 14.29 -8.17
CA LEU A 323 -6.65 13.88 -6.85
C LEU A 323 -7.02 14.95 -5.83
N LYS A 324 -7.68 14.54 -4.74
CA LYS A 324 -7.98 15.43 -3.62
C LYS A 324 -6.85 15.37 -2.60
N VAL A 325 -6.37 16.54 -2.19
CA VAL A 325 -5.37 16.70 -1.14
C VAL A 325 -6.04 16.59 0.22
N ILE A 326 -5.50 15.76 1.10
CA ILE A 326 -6.05 15.50 2.43
C ILE A 326 -5.01 15.84 3.48
N PHE A 327 -5.26 16.86 4.30
CA PHE A 327 -4.45 17.08 5.50
C PHE A 327 -4.65 15.92 6.48
N ALA A 328 -3.53 15.33 6.91
CA ALA A 328 -3.47 14.06 7.62
C ALA A 328 -2.40 14.10 8.74
N PRO A 329 -2.47 15.07 9.67
CA PRO A 329 -1.48 15.17 10.74
C PRO A 329 -1.54 13.95 11.67
N GLY A 330 -0.43 13.68 12.34
CA GLY A 330 -0.31 12.60 13.31
C GLY A 330 1.07 11.97 13.26
N HIS A 331 1.51 11.55 12.07
CA HIS A 331 2.89 11.11 11.84
C HIS A 331 3.87 12.28 11.98
N THR A 332 3.58 13.39 11.31
CA THR A 332 4.23 14.71 11.50
C THR A 332 3.15 15.80 11.50
N ASP A 333 3.52 17.04 11.84
CA ASP A 333 2.64 18.22 11.81
C ASP A 333 2.40 18.79 10.40
N GLY A 334 2.98 18.18 9.36
CA GLY A 334 2.82 18.57 7.96
C GLY A 334 2.52 17.41 7.04
N HIS A 335 2.12 16.26 7.60
CA HIS A 335 1.80 15.08 6.82
C HIS A 335 0.51 15.27 6.02
N MET A 336 0.56 14.89 4.74
CA MET A 336 -0.52 14.97 3.77
C MET A 336 -0.74 13.61 3.10
N ALA A 337 -1.99 13.34 2.73
CA ALA A 337 -2.40 12.21 1.91
C ALA A 337 -3.05 12.69 0.59
N LEU A 338 -3.13 11.79 -0.39
CA LEU A 338 -3.84 12.04 -1.66
C LEU A 338 -4.92 10.99 -1.89
N LEU A 339 -6.15 11.44 -2.15
CA LEU A 339 -7.23 10.57 -2.59
C LEU A 339 -7.37 10.65 -4.11
N HIS A 340 -7.09 9.55 -4.81
CA HIS A 340 -7.35 9.44 -6.23
C HIS A 340 -8.84 9.20 -6.45
N MET A 341 -9.57 10.20 -6.94
CA MET A 341 -11.03 10.19 -6.99
C MET A 341 -11.59 9.13 -7.94
N ASN A 342 -10.88 8.85 -9.05
CA ASN A 342 -11.34 7.89 -10.05
C ASN A 342 -11.36 6.45 -9.52
N THR A 343 -10.37 6.06 -8.71
CA THR A 343 -10.28 4.69 -8.18
C THR A 343 -10.64 4.60 -6.69
N ASN A 344 -10.94 5.73 -6.07
CA ASN A 344 -11.11 5.89 -4.62
C ASN A 344 -9.94 5.29 -3.81
N SER A 345 -8.72 5.41 -4.34
CA SER A 345 -7.51 4.91 -3.68
C SER A 345 -6.85 6.02 -2.88
N LEU A 346 -6.49 5.71 -1.64
CA LEU A 346 -5.88 6.68 -0.75
C LEU A 346 -4.38 6.40 -0.60
N ILE A 347 -3.57 7.33 -1.08
CA ILE A 347 -2.14 7.38 -0.88
C ILE A 347 -1.91 7.99 0.51
N VAL A 348 -1.60 7.15 1.48
CA VAL A 348 -1.59 7.50 2.91
C VAL A 348 -0.26 7.97 3.46
N GLY A 349 0.79 8.02 2.64
CA GLY A 349 2.13 8.33 3.14
C GLY A 349 2.54 7.32 4.23
N ASP A 350 3.11 7.86 5.31
CA ASP A 350 3.51 7.12 6.52
C ASP A 350 2.45 7.07 7.64
N HIS A 351 1.20 7.41 7.35
CA HIS A 351 0.13 7.22 8.35
C HIS A 351 -0.10 5.74 8.67
N CYS A 352 0.00 4.89 7.66
CA CYS A 352 0.01 3.43 7.76
C CYS A 352 1.15 2.86 6.91
N VAL A 353 1.67 1.70 7.29
CA VAL A 353 2.68 0.95 6.54
C VAL A 353 2.20 -0.48 6.34
N GLY A 354 2.68 -1.15 5.30
CA GLY A 354 2.20 -2.48 4.91
C GLY A 354 2.45 -3.58 5.94
N GLN A 355 3.37 -3.36 6.88
CA GLN A 355 3.66 -4.28 7.98
C GLN A 355 4.14 -3.53 9.22
N GLY A 356 3.67 -3.98 10.39
CA GLY A 356 4.03 -3.40 11.68
C GLY A 356 3.18 -2.18 12.01
N SER A 357 3.80 -1.16 12.61
CA SER A 357 3.13 0.10 12.97
C SER A 357 3.99 1.27 12.51
N ALA A 358 3.35 2.30 11.98
CA ALA A 358 4.00 3.57 11.65
C ALA A 358 4.58 4.20 12.92
N ALA A 359 5.80 4.73 12.86
CA ALA A 359 6.32 5.59 13.92
C ALA A 359 5.64 6.96 13.81
N LEU A 360 5.48 7.70 14.91
CA LEU A 360 5.10 9.12 14.83
C LEU A 360 6.29 9.95 15.31
N ASP A 361 6.69 10.94 14.52
CA ASP A 361 7.87 11.75 14.77
C ASP A 361 7.57 12.89 15.73
N ILE A 362 7.73 12.61 17.03
CA ILE A 362 7.56 13.59 18.10
C ILE A 362 8.45 14.84 17.94
N THR A 363 9.57 14.75 17.21
CA THR A 363 10.47 15.90 16.98
C THR A 363 9.99 16.81 15.86
N SER A 364 9.06 16.33 15.04
CA SER A 364 8.41 17.06 13.95
C SER A 364 6.90 17.20 14.15
N GLY A 365 6.47 17.28 15.42
CA GLY A 365 5.07 17.53 15.78
C GLY A 365 4.13 16.34 15.62
N GLY A 366 4.67 15.12 15.58
CA GLY A 366 3.86 13.90 15.66
C GLY A 366 2.97 13.90 16.90
N SER A 367 1.73 13.44 16.74
CA SER A 367 0.67 13.56 17.75
C SER A 367 -0.29 12.37 17.65
N MET A 368 -0.47 11.67 18.76
CA MET A 368 -1.41 10.55 18.82
C MET A 368 -2.86 11.05 18.70
N THR A 369 -3.20 12.20 19.28
CA THR A 369 -4.53 12.82 19.14
C THR A 369 -4.88 13.08 17.67
N GLU A 370 -3.96 13.68 16.92
CA GLU A 370 -4.17 13.94 15.50
C GLU A 370 -4.17 12.65 14.69
N TYR A 371 -3.33 11.67 15.06
CA TYR A 371 -3.32 10.35 14.43
C TYR A 371 -4.69 9.66 14.51
N PHE A 372 -5.33 9.64 15.69
CA PHE A 372 -6.66 9.06 15.85
C PHE A 372 -7.70 9.81 14.99
N LYS A 373 -7.71 11.15 15.01
CA LYS A 373 -8.63 11.95 14.18
C LYS A 373 -8.44 11.68 12.69
N THR A 374 -7.20 11.67 12.21
CA THR A 374 -6.86 11.38 10.81
C THR A 374 -7.28 9.96 10.42
N THR A 375 -7.11 8.99 11.32
CA THR A 375 -7.53 7.60 11.06
C THR A 375 -9.05 7.48 10.90
N TYR A 376 -9.83 8.13 11.76
CA TYR A 376 -11.29 8.16 11.62
C TYR A 376 -11.73 8.90 10.34
N LYS A 377 -11.07 10.01 10.00
CA LYS A 377 -11.29 10.70 8.71
C LYS A 377 -11.05 9.77 7.53
N PHE A 378 -9.99 8.95 7.55
CA PHE A 378 -9.73 7.97 6.50
C PHE A 378 -10.77 6.84 6.45
N LEU A 379 -11.29 6.40 7.59
CA LEU A 379 -12.41 5.46 7.64
C LEU A 379 -13.68 6.04 6.99
N GLU A 380 -13.96 7.32 7.24
CA GLU A 380 -15.10 8.04 6.65
C GLU A 380 -14.95 8.23 5.14
N LEU A 381 -13.74 8.46 4.63
CA LEU A 381 -13.46 8.50 3.19
C LEU A 381 -13.77 7.16 2.50
N SER A 382 -13.81 6.05 3.26
CA SER A 382 -14.10 4.70 2.75
C SER A 382 -13.31 4.36 1.49
N PRO A 383 -11.96 4.47 1.50
CA PRO A 383 -11.15 4.19 0.33
C PRO A 383 -11.30 2.73 -0.09
N HIS A 384 -11.02 2.45 -1.36
CA HIS A 384 -11.03 1.10 -1.92
C HIS A 384 -9.67 0.41 -1.85
N SER A 385 -8.59 1.16 -1.65
CA SER A 385 -7.26 0.65 -1.34
C SER A 385 -6.46 1.69 -0.58
N LEU A 386 -5.51 1.23 0.24
CA LEU A 386 -4.52 2.10 0.88
C LEU A 386 -3.16 1.84 0.25
N ILE A 387 -2.56 2.90 -0.28
CA ILE A 387 -1.21 2.91 -0.82
C ILE A 387 -0.31 3.58 0.22
N SER A 388 0.38 2.75 1.01
CA SER A 388 1.44 3.20 1.91
C SER A 388 2.73 3.42 1.16
N MET A 389 3.61 4.26 1.72
CA MET A 389 4.94 4.46 1.15
C MET A 389 5.91 3.35 1.52
N HIS A 390 5.53 2.47 2.43
CA HIS A 390 6.33 1.29 2.78
C HIS A 390 5.46 0.04 2.75
N GLY A 391 5.95 -1.01 2.08
CA GLY A 391 5.23 -2.27 1.91
C GLY A 391 4.25 -2.28 0.74
N ARG A 392 3.45 -3.35 0.67
CA ARG A 392 2.49 -3.60 -0.42
C ARG A 392 1.24 -2.75 -0.25
N ILE A 393 0.54 -2.53 -1.36
CA ILE A 393 -0.81 -1.95 -1.31
C ILE A 393 -1.74 -2.83 -0.45
N ASN A 394 -2.57 -2.20 0.36
CA ASN A 394 -3.58 -2.89 1.16
C ASN A 394 -4.95 -2.84 0.48
N LEU A 395 -5.58 -4.00 0.36
CA LEU A 395 -6.88 -4.21 -0.29
C LEU A 395 -8.04 -4.30 0.71
N TRP A 396 -7.79 -4.13 2.01
CA TRP A 396 -8.80 -4.16 3.08
C TRP A 396 -8.62 -2.93 3.97
N PRO A 397 -8.86 -1.75 3.40
CA PRO A 397 -8.37 -0.50 3.97
C PRO A 397 -9.01 -0.15 5.31
N LYS A 398 -10.32 -0.36 5.48
CA LYS A 398 -11.00 -0.13 6.75
C LYS A 398 -10.52 -1.11 7.81
N HIS A 399 -10.32 -2.38 7.45
CA HIS A 399 -9.74 -3.37 8.35
C HIS A 399 -8.34 -2.95 8.83
N MET A 400 -7.45 -2.53 7.92
CA MET A 400 -6.12 -2.04 8.27
C MET A 400 -6.19 -0.85 9.24
N LEU A 401 -6.98 0.18 8.91
CA LEU A 401 -7.13 1.39 9.75
C LEU A 401 -7.68 1.05 11.15
N CYS A 402 -8.69 0.17 11.23
CA CYS A 402 -9.22 -0.32 12.51
C CYS A 402 -8.18 -1.12 13.30
N GLY A 403 -7.36 -1.93 12.63
CA GLY A 403 -6.25 -2.65 13.25
C GLY A 403 -5.23 -1.69 13.88
N TYR A 404 -4.92 -0.58 13.20
CA TYR A 404 -4.08 0.48 13.75
C TYR A 404 -4.70 1.14 14.99
N LEU A 405 -5.98 1.52 14.94
CA LEU A 405 -6.71 2.07 16.10
C LEU A 405 -6.65 1.10 17.28
N LYS A 406 -7.01 -0.18 17.06
CA LYS A 406 -7.00 -1.22 18.08
C LYS A 406 -5.61 -1.39 18.70
N ASN A 407 -4.56 -1.42 17.89
CA ASN A 407 -3.18 -1.57 18.36
C ASN A 407 -2.76 -0.39 19.26
N ARG A 408 -3.13 0.84 18.88
CA ARG A 408 -2.85 2.06 19.65
C ARG A 408 -3.63 2.09 20.96
N SER A 409 -4.93 1.80 20.93
CA SER A 409 -5.76 1.74 22.14
C SER A 409 -5.31 0.63 23.09
N SER A 410 -4.88 -0.52 22.58
CA SER A 410 -4.30 -1.60 23.39
C SER A 410 -2.99 -1.15 24.06
N ARG A 411 -2.16 -0.36 23.36
CA ARG A 411 -0.94 0.21 23.95
C ARG A 411 -1.27 1.19 25.08
N GLU A 412 -2.31 2.01 24.92
CA GLU A 412 -2.78 2.92 25.97
C GLU A 412 -3.28 2.16 27.20
N ALA A 413 -4.04 1.09 27.01
CA ALA A 413 -4.47 0.22 28.10
C ALA A 413 -3.28 -0.35 28.89
N ASN A 414 -2.24 -0.81 28.18
CA ASN A 414 -1.01 -1.31 28.83
C ASN A 414 -0.26 -0.22 29.60
N ILE A 415 -0.19 1.00 29.07
CA ILE A 415 0.43 2.15 29.74
C ILE A 415 -0.35 2.52 31.01
N LEU A 416 -1.68 2.59 30.92
CA LEU A 416 -2.53 2.87 32.08
C LEU A 416 -2.36 1.80 33.16
N ALA A 417 -2.39 0.52 32.79
CA ALA A 417 -2.17 -0.59 33.72
C ALA A 417 -0.80 -0.51 34.41
N ALA A 418 0.26 -0.12 33.68
CA ALA A 418 1.58 0.09 34.27
C ALA A 418 1.58 1.24 35.30
N ILE A 419 0.91 2.36 34.99
CA ILE A 419 0.79 3.51 35.89
C ILE A 419 -0.01 3.16 37.14
N GLU A 420 -1.14 2.46 36.99
CA GLU A 420 -1.96 1.96 38.11
C GLU A 420 -1.20 0.95 38.97
N GLY A 421 -0.31 0.16 38.35
CA GLY A 421 0.64 -0.72 39.02
C GLY A 421 1.79 -0.01 39.74
N GLY A 422 1.86 1.32 39.68
CA GLY A 422 2.82 2.14 40.42
C GLY A 422 3.95 2.73 39.58
N ALA A 423 3.96 2.57 38.25
CA ALA A 423 4.95 3.23 37.40
C ALA A 423 4.80 4.75 37.45
N ARG A 424 5.89 5.49 37.70
CA ARG A 424 5.85 6.96 37.84
C ARG A 424 6.71 7.68 36.81
N THR A 425 7.74 7.02 36.28
CA THR A 425 8.69 7.61 35.31
C THR A 425 8.53 7.00 33.92
N LEU A 426 9.10 7.68 32.91
CA LEU A 426 9.16 7.15 31.55
C LEU A 426 9.89 5.80 31.48
N PHE A 427 10.95 5.65 32.28
CA PHE A 427 11.68 4.40 32.39
C PHE A 427 10.81 3.28 32.97
N ASP A 428 10.08 3.53 34.06
CA ASP A 428 9.19 2.52 34.66
C ASP A 428 8.15 2.01 33.67
N ILE A 429 7.52 2.95 32.94
CA ILE A 429 6.49 2.61 31.95
C ILE A 429 7.10 1.83 30.79
N VAL A 430 8.23 2.28 30.23
CA VAL A 430 8.88 1.54 29.12
C VAL A 430 9.34 0.16 29.58
N ALA A 431 9.98 0.06 30.75
CA ALA A 431 10.47 -1.20 31.29
C ALA A 431 9.35 -2.20 31.59
N ASN A 432 8.15 -1.72 31.96
CA ASN A 432 6.98 -2.56 32.15
C ASN A 432 6.32 -2.94 30.82
N VAL A 433 5.99 -1.95 29.98
CA VAL A 433 5.19 -2.12 28.75
C VAL A 433 5.99 -2.78 27.61
N TYR A 434 7.32 -2.67 27.63
CA TYR A 434 8.23 -3.22 26.63
C TYR A 434 9.25 -4.20 27.25
N CYS A 435 8.89 -4.86 28.36
CA CYS A 435 9.77 -5.79 29.08
C CYS A 435 10.34 -6.91 28.20
N ASP A 436 9.54 -7.44 27.27
CA ASP A 436 9.91 -8.52 26.35
C ASP A 436 10.56 -8.02 25.04
N VAL A 437 10.78 -6.72 24.91
CA VAL A 437 11.39 -6.11 23.72
C VAL A 437 12.86 -5.81 23.98
N ASP A 438 13.71 -6.10 22.99
CA ASP A 438 15.15 -5.78 23.04
C ASP A 438 15.38 -4.32 23.46
N ARG A 439 16.25 -4.12 24.47
CA ARG A 439 16.53 -2.82 25.06
C ARG A 439 17.01 -1.76 24.06
N ARG A 440 17.61 -2.18 22.93
CA ARG A 440 17.99 -1.26 21.85
C ARG A 440 16.79 -0.54 21.24
N ALA A 441 15.59 -1.14 21.31
CA ALA A 441 14.35 -0.54 20.86
C ALA A 441 13.65 0.29 21.95
N TRP A 442 14.17 0.36 23.18
CA TRP A 442 13.54 1.15 24.25
C TRP A 442 13.63 2.65 24.02
N ILE A 443 14.67 3.13 23.34
CA ILE A 443 14.79 4.55 22.96
C ILE A 443 13.63 4.97 22.05
N PRO A 444 13.39 4.32 20.89
CA PRO A 444 12.23 4.65 20.06
C PRO A 444 10.89 4.33 20.75
N ALA A 445 10.82 3.28 21.57
CA ALA A 445 9.63 2.99 22.36
C ALA A 445 9.28 4.13 23.34
N SER A 446 10.28 4.81 23.92
CA SER A 446 10.06 5.91 24.85
C SER A 446 9.36 7.10 24.19
N SER A 447 9.72 7.44 22.95
CA SER A 447 8.98 8.43 22.14
C SER A 447 7.53 8.03 21.93
N ASN A 448 7.28 6.74 21.65
CA ASN A 448 5.92 6.24 21.49
C ASN A 448 5.10 6.31 22.81
N VAL A 449 5.71 5.95 23.95
CA VAL A 449 5.07 6.07 25.27
C VAL A 449 4.69 7.52 25.55
N ARG A 450 5.58 8.47 25.28
CA ARG A 450 5.30 9.90 25.49
C ARG A 450 4.07 10.36 24.71
N LEU A 451 3.98 10.02 23.43
CA LEU A 451 2.82 10.37 22.59
C LEU A 451 1.49 9.83 23.14
N HIS A 452 1.50 8.60 23.67
CA HIS A 452 0.32 8.01 24.29
C HIS A 452 -0.02 8.65 25.64
N VAL A 453 0.97 8.94 26.48
CA VAL A 453 0.75 9.63 27.76
C VAL A 453 0.19 11.04 27.51
N ASP A 454 0.70 11.77 26.53
CA ASP A 454 0.18 13.09 26.15
C ASP A 454 -1.28 13.01 25.66
N HIS A 455 -1.64 11.97 24.90
CA HIS A 455 -3.01 11.74 24.45
C HIS A 455 -3.95 11.37 25.60
N LEU A 456 -3.53 10.48 26.49
CA LEU A 456 -4.29 10.11 27.69
C LEU A 456 -4.49 11.32 28.61
N ALA A 457 -3.48 12.19 28.74
CA ALA A 457 -3.58 13.44 29.49
C ALA A 457 -4.63 14.38 28.88
N GLN A 458 -4.62 14.57 27.56
CA GLN A 458 -5.61 15.41 26.86
C GLN A 458 -7.04 14.89 26.97
N GLN A 459 -7.21 13.59 27.22
CA GLN A 459 -8.51 12.94 27.43
C GLN A 459 -8.93 12.88 28.91
N ASP A 460 -8.14 13.46 29.82
CA ASP A 460 -8.33 13.35 31.28
C ASP A 460 -8.43 11.89 31.78
N LYS A 461 -7.71 10.97 31.12
CA LYS A 461 -7.72 9.52 31.43
C LYS A 461 -6.59 9.05 32.33
N LEU A 462 -5.58 9.88 32.58
CA LEU A 462 -4.50 9.51 33.49
C LEU A 462 -5.01 9.47 34.96
N PRO A 463 -4.50 8.56 35.80
CA PRO A 463 -4.83 8.54 37.23
C PRO A 463 -4.53 9.88 37.90
N LYS A 464 -5.40 10.33 38.82
CA LYS A 464 -5.30 11.66 39.47
C LYS A 464 -4.01 11.89 40.23
N ASP A 465 -3.38 10.83 40.73
CA ASP A 465 -2.13 10.86 41.48
C ASP A 465 -0.89 10.72 40.59
N PHE A 466 -1.06 10.57 39.27
CA PHE A 466 0.05 10.54 38.32
C PHE A 466 0.55 11.96 38.02
N SER A 467 1.81 12.23 38.37
CA SER A 467 2.44 13.53 38.13
C SER A 467 3.08 13.59 36.74
N LEU A 468 2.48 14.37 35.84
CA LEU A 468 3.07 14.68 34.52
C LEU A 468 4.40 15.42 34.65
N GLU A 469 4.60 16.22 35.70
CA GLU A 469 5.88 16.88 35.96
C GLU A 469 6.98 15.84 36.25
N THR A 470 6.68 14.85 37.10
CA THR A 470 7.63 13.77 37.41
C THR A 470 7.94 12.94 36.17
N PHE A 471 6.91 12.55 35.40
CA PHE A 471 7.09 11.85 34.14
C PHE A 471 7.96 12.66 33.17
N ASN A 472 7.65 13.94 32.97
CA ASN A 472 8.36 14.80 32.03
C ASN A 472 9.81 15.10 32.45
N SER A 473 10.05 15.26 33.76
CA SER A 473 11.41 15.45 34.28
C SER A 473 12.30 14.22 34.09
N SER A 474 11.72 13.01 34.06
CA SER A 474 12.44 11.74 33.89
C SER A 474 12.95 11.48 32.46
N LEU A 475 12.57 12.31 31.48
CA LEU A 475 13.15 12.23 30.14
C LEU A 475 14.66 12.51 30.18
N VAL A 476 15.05 13.47 31.02
CA VAL A 476 16.45 13.85 31.22
C VAL A 476 17.13 12.71 32.00
N GLY A 477 17.97 11.93 31.31
CA GLY A 477 18.64 10.76 31.87
C GLY A 477 18.05 9.42 31.46
N PHE A 478 16.96 9.37 30.68
CA PHE A 478 16.42 8.11 30.17
C PHE A 478 17.46 7.32 29.36
N VAL A 479 18.15 7.99 28.42
CA VAL A 479 19.18 7.38 27.58
C VAL A 479 20.33 6.85 28.43
N ASP A 480 20.75 7.59 29.45
CA ASP A 480 21.81 7.18 30.37
C ASP A 480 21.40 5.97 31.23
N MET A 481 20.13 5.89 31.64
CA MET A 481 19.59 4.75 32.38
C MET A 481 19.52 3.49 31.52
N VAL A 482 19.06 3.60 30.28
CA VAL A 482 19.05 2.48 29.33
C VAL A 482 20.47 2.03 28.97
N GLY A 483 21.42 2.96 28.83
CA GLY A 483 22.83 2.62 28.52
C GLY A 483 23.58 1.94 29.66
N LYS A 484 23.07 2.00 30.90
CA LYS A 484 23.63 1.31 32.07
C LYS A 484 23.08 -0.11 32.25
N LEU A 485 22.03 -0.47 31.52
CA LEU A 485 21.39 -1.79 31.49
C LEU A 485 22.00 -2.68 30.41
#